data_AF-V4ARM3-F1
#
_entry.id   AF-V4ARM3-F1
#
_cell.length_a   1.000
_cell.length_b   1.000
_cell.length_c   1.000
_cell.angle_alpha   90.00
_cell.angle_beta   90.00
_cell.angle_gamma   90.00
#
_symmetry.space_group_name_H-M   'P 1'
#
loop_
_entity.id
_entity.type
_entity.pdbx_description
1 polymer ?
#
loop_
_entity_poly.entity_id
_entity_poly.type
_entity_poly.pdbx_seq_one_letter_code
_entity_poly.pdbx_strand_id
1 'polypeptide(L)'
;EKAWKEIESRFCAMPDFHKRNSSQFKKCWNNLKMKAKKSVALEKREWKKTEGGVAEKSDDASQKICSMIPEQMHNLANIFDNDAEFHNDVQDGDSTVHSISCTFT
;
A
#
# COMPACT_ATOMS: atom_id res chain seq x y z
N GLU A 1 -18.23 21.54 3.28
CA GLU A 1 -18.05 22.54 2.19
C GLU A 1 -17.26 23.79 2.60
N LYS A 2 -17.50 24.40 3.76
CA LYS A 2 -16.85 25.68 4.18
C LYS A 2 -15.32 25.70 4.02
N ALA A 3 -14.62 24.66 4.50
CA ALA A 3 -13.16 24.58 4.43
C ALA A 3 -12.61 24.58 2.98
N TRP A 4 -13.31 23.93 2.05
CA TRP A 4 -12.88 23.88 0.64
C TRP A 4 -12.99 25.25 -0.03
N LYS A 5 -14.08 25.97 0.27
CA LYS A 5 -14.27 27.35 -0.22
C LYS A 5 -13.23 28.31 0.34
N GLU A 6 -12.82 28.12 1.60
CA GLU A 6 -11.77 28.93 2.22
C GLU A 6 -10.41 28.68 1.56
N ILE A 7 -10.06 27.41 1.29
CA ILE A 7 -8.84 27.07 0.54
C ILE A 7 -8.88 27.69 -0.86
N GLU A 8 -10.03 27.58 -1.56
CA GLU A 8 -10.22 28.19 -2.87
C GLU A 8 -10.04 29.71 -2.84
N SER A 9 -10.64 30.40 -1.87
CA SER A 9 -10.52 31.85 -1.73
C SER A 9 -9.07 32.27 -1.48
N ARG A 10 -8.36 31.59 -0.57
CA ARG A 10 -6.95 31.88 -0.28
C ARG A 10 -6.06 31.60 -1.50
N PHE A 11 -6.31 30.51 -2.21
CA PHE A 11 -5.53 30.13 -3.38
C PHE A 11 -5.74 31.10 -4.55
N CYS A 12 -6.99 31.49 -4.83
CA CYS A 12 -7.32 32.43 -5.90
C CYS A 12 -6.94 33.88 -5.58
N ALA A 13 -6.64 34.20 -4.31
CA ALA A 13 -6.08 35.50 -3.93
C ALA A 13 -4.58 35.63 -4.24
N MET A 14 -3.89 34.53 -4.54
CA MET A 14 -2.47 34.54 -4.90
C MET A 14 -2.31 34.93 -6.39
N PRO A 15 -1.40 35.89 -6.72
CA PRO A 15 -1.30 36.46 -8.06
C PRO A 15 -0.72 35.51 -9.12
N ASP A 16 0.08 34.52 -8.73
CA ASP A 16 0.83 33.67 -9.66
C ASP A 16 0.07 32.41 -10.12
N PHE A 17 -1.13 32.18 -9.62
CA PHE A 17 -1.86 30.95 -9.87
C PHE A 17 -3.15 31.13 -10.67
N HIS A 18 -3.39 30.23 -11.61
CA HIS A 18 -4.66 30.11 -12.30
C HIS A 18 -5.80 29.81 -11.31
N LYS A 19 -6.95 30.45 -11.52
CA LYS A 19 -8.15 30.24 -10.70
C LYS A 19 -8.55 28.76 -10.70
N ARG A 20 -8.73 28.19 -9.50
CA ARG A 20 -9.13 26.80 -9.29
C ARG A 20 -10.38 26.76 -8.42
N ASN A 21 -11.26 25.81 -8.71
CA ASN A 21 -12.54 25.62 -8.02
C ASN A 21 -12.39 24.58 -6.89
N SER A 22 -13.17 24.71 -5.81
CA SER A 22 -13.32 23.73 -4.72
C SER A 22 -13.39 22.27 -5.17
N SER A 23 -14.09 21.98 -6.28
CA SER A 23 -14.19 20.61 -6.83
C SER A 23 -12.81 20.05 -7.27
N GLN A 24 -11.97 20.91 -7.87
CA GLN A 24 -10.64 20.53 -8.31
C GLN A 24 -9.71 20.26 -7.12
N PHE A 25 -9.84 21.03 -6.03
CA PHE A 25 -9.07 20.77 -4.80
C PHE A 25 -9.44 19.43 -4.15
N LYS A 26 -10.73 19.09 -4.09
CA LYS A 26 -11.17 17.78 -3.62
C LYS A 26 -10.61 16.65 -4.47
N LYS A 27 -10.66 16.80 -5.80
CA LYS A 27 -10.10 15.81 -6.73
C LYS A 27 -8.60 15.66 -6.54
N CYS A 28 -7.88 16.79 -6.43
CA CYS A 28 -6.45 16.81 -6.16
C CYS A 28 -6.11 16.09 -4.85
N TRP A 29 -6.84 16.37 -3.77
CA TRP A 29 -6.68 15.70 -2.49
C TRP A 29 -6.89 14.18 -2.59
N ASN A 30 -7.93 13.74 -3.30
CA ASN A 30 -8.15 12.32 -3.51
C ASN A 30 -7.01 11.67 -4.31
N ASN A 31 -6.50 12.33 -5.35
CA ASN A 31 -5.34 11.84 -6.12
C ASN A 31 -4.09 11.72 -5.25
N LEU A 32 -3.82 12.73 -4.42
CA LEU A 32 -2.70 12.75 -3.48
C LEU A 32 -2.78 11.61 -2.47
N LYS A 33 -3.97 11.39 -1.87
CA LYS A 33 -4.20 10.24 -0.98
C LYS A 33 -4.02 8.91 -1.69
N MET A 34 -4.54 8.75 -2.91
CA MET A 34 -4.38 7.51 -3.67
C MET A 34 -2.92 7.22 -3.98
N LYS A 35 -2.15 8.24 -4.35
CA LYS A 35 -0.71 8.11 -4.58
C LYS A 35 0.01 7.68 -3.30
N ALA A 36 -0.28 8.31 -2.16
CA ALA A 36 0.31 7.96 -0.88
C ALA A 36 -0.01 6.51 -0.48
N LYS A 37 -1.28 6.09 -0.58
CA LYS A 37 -1.69 4.70 -0.30
C LYS A 37 -0.98 3.69 -1.20
N LYS A 38 -0.88 4.00 -2.50
CA LYS A 38 -0.16 3.16 -3.46
C LYS A 38 1.31 3.03 -3.06
N SER A 39 1.93 4.13 -2.64
CA SER A 39 3.33 4.11 -2.22
C SER A 39 3.55 3.22 -1.01
N VAL A 40 2.70 3.34 0.03
CA VAL A 40 2.77 2.47 1.23
C VAL A 40 2.54 1.00 0.87
N ALA A 41 1.61 0.72 -0.04
CA ALA A 41 1.34 -0.65 -0.48
C ALA A 41 2.53 -1.25 -1.25
N LEU A 42 3.18 -0.45 -2.11
CA LEU A 42 4.38 -0.87 -2.82
C LEU A 42 5.53 -1.12 -1.84
N GLU A 43 5.78 -0.19 -0.90
CA GLU A 43 6.81 -0.34 0.12
C GLU A 43 6.64 -1.64 0.93
N LYS A 44 5.41 -1.92 1.41
CA LYS A 44 5.09 -3.18 2.10
C LYS A 44 5.33 -4.41 1.23
N ARG A 45 5.01 -4.32 -0.06
CA ARG A 45 5.18 -5.44 -1.00
C ARG A 45 6.66 -5.72 -1.25
N GLU A 46 7.47 -4.69 -1.49
CA GLU A 46 8.91 -4.86 -1.71
C GLU A 46 9.60 -5.34 -0.44
N TRP A 47 9.22 -4.80 0.73
CA TRP A 47 9.73 -5.27 2.02
C TRP A 47 9.49 -6.77 2.24
N LYS A 48 8.29 -7.26 1.91
CA LYS A 48 7.97 -8.70 1.95
C LYS A 48 8.79 -9.53 0.96
N LYS A 49 9.02 -9.02 -0.26
CA LYS A 49 9.81 -9.73 -1.28
C LYS A 49 11.28 -9.85 -0.91
N THR A 50 11.84 -8.82 -0.27
CA THR A 50 13.27 -8.77 0.10
C THR A 50 13.51 -9.31 1.51
N GLU A 51 12.57 -10.08 2.08
CA GLU A 51 12.67 -10.65 3.44
C GLU A 51 13.09 -9.63 4.51
N GLY A 52 12.72 -8.36 4.36
CA GLY A 52 13.14 -7.31 5.28
C GLY A 52 14.10 -6.25 4.75
N GLY A 53 14.53 -6.33 3.48
CA GLY A 53 15.42 -5.35 2.87
C GLY A 53 14.86 -3.92 2.79
N VAL A 54 15.76 -2.94 2.68
CA VAL A 54 15.42 -1.51 2.60
C VAL A 54 14.65 -1.23 1.31
N ALA A 55 13.36 -0.91 1.43
CA ALA A 55 12.55 -0.43 0.33
C ALA A 55 12.90 1.03 -0.02
N GLU A 56 12.74 1.40 -1.30
CA GLU A 56 12.89 2.80 -1.73
C GLU A 56 11.91 3.70 -1.01
N LYS A 57 12.40 4.85 -0.53
CA LYS A 57 11.59 5.81 0.21
C LYS A 57 10.57 6.48 -0.72
N SER A 58 9.33 6.54 -0.26
CA SER A 58 8.25 7.27 -0.92
C SER A 58 8.54 8.78 -1.03
N ASP A 59 7.86 9.47 -1.96
CA ASP A 59 8.02 10.91 -2.14
C ASP A 59 7.60 11.70 -0.88
N ASP A 60 8.28 12.82 -0.59
CA ASP A 60 8.06 13.65 0.61
C ASP A 60 6.58 14.03 0.82
N ALA A 61 5.88 14.37 -0.26
CA ALA A 61 4.46 14.68 -0.23
C ALA A 61 3.62 13.47 0.24
N SER A 62 3.92 12.26 -0.26
CA SER A 62 3.26 11.03 0.18
C SER A 62 3.53 10.72 1.65
N GLN A 63 4.77 10.89 2.12
CA GLN A 63 5.14 10.69 3.53
C GLN A 63 4.38 11.65 4.46
N LYS A 64 4.29 12.92 4.06
CA LYS A 64 3.56 13.94 4.80
C LYS A 64 2.06 13.63 4.86
N ILE A 65 1.47 13.19 3.75
CA ILE A 65 0.06 12.76 3.73
C ILE A 65 -0.16 11.56 4.64
N CYS A 66 0.73 10.57 4.60
CA CYS A 66 0.63 9.40 5.48
C CYS A 66 0.66 9.80 6.96
N SER A 67 1.53 10.76 7.31
CA SER A 67 1.64 11.30 8.67
C SER A 67 0.41 12.10 9.11
N MET A 68 -0.31 12.75 8.18
CA MET A 68 -1.52 13.52 8.48
C MET A 68 -2.76 12.65 8.71
N ILE A 69 -2.83 11.47 8.09
CA ILE A 69 -4.00 10.57 8.15
C ILE A 69 -3.57 9.10 8.34
N PRO A 70 -2.86 8.76 9.43
CA PRO A 70 -2.28 7.43 9.63
C PRO A 70 -3.33 6.32 9.64
N GLU A 71 -4.49 6.58 10.25
CA GLU A 71 -5.61 5.63 10.35
C GLU A 71 -6.13 5.15 8.98
N GLN A 72 -5.93 5.96 7.92
CA GLN A 72 -6.39 5.62 6.57
C GLN A 72 -5.32 4.90 5.73
N MET A 73 -4.08 4.79 6.23
CA MET A 73 -2.93 4.24 5.50
C MET A 73 -2.64 2.77 5.84
N HIS A 74 -3.07 2.30 7.01
CA HIS A 74 -2.90 0.91 7.41
C HIS A 74 -4.13 0.10 6.98
N ASN A 75 -3.90 -1.06 6.36
CA ASN A 75 -4.95 -2.04 6.13
C ASN A 75 -5.39 -2.59 7.49
N LEU A 76 -6.68 -2.86 7.63
CA LEU A 76 -7.18 -3.63 8.77
C LEU A 76 -6.45 -4.98 8.78
N ALA A 77 -5.90 -5.36 9.94
CA ALA A 77 -5.26 -6.65 10.11
C ALA A 77 -6.31 -7.74 9.87
N ASN A 78 -6.09 -8.58 8.85
CA ASN A 78 -6.98 -9.70 8.59
C ASN A 78 -6.59 -10.85 9.52
N ILE A 79 -7.39 -11.08 10.56
CA ILE A 79 -7.17 -12.16 11.54
C ILE A 79 -7.34 -13.57 10.95
N PHE A 80 -7.93 -13.68 9.75
CA PHE A 80 -8.19 -14.97 9.10
C PHE A 80 -7.16 -15.34 8.03
N ASP A 81 -6.23 -14.44 7.73
CA ASP A 81 -5.14 -14.64 6.73
C ASP A 81 -3.80 -14.71 7.46
N ASN A 82 -3.78 -15.47 8.55
CA ASN A 82 -2.54 -15.96 9.13
C ASN A 82 -2.11 -17.08 8.20
N ASP A 83 -1.04 -16.89 7.42
CA ASP A 83 -0.44 -17.95 6.60
C ASP A 83 -0.34 -19.18 7.50
N ALA A 84 -1.24 -20.14 7.28
CA ALA A 84 -1.29 -21.34 8.07
C ALA A 84 0.05 -22.04 7.80
N GLU A 85 0.89 -22.06 8.83
CA GLU A 85 2.15 -22.78 8.85
C GLU A 85 1.84 -24.20 8.38
N PHE A 86 2.17 -24.49 7.10
CA PHE A 86 2.04 -25.82 6.54
C PHE A 86 2.94 -26.69 7.42
N HIS A 87 2.34 -27.47 8.30
CA HIS A 87 3.05 -28.46 9.08
C HIS A 87 3.60 -29.45 8.06
N ASN A 88 4.88 -29.32 7.75
CA ASN A 88 5.63 -30.42 7.17
C ASN A 88 5.69 -31.45 8.29
N ASP A 89 4.73 -32.36 8.33
CA ASP A 89 4.84 -33.57 9.10
C ASP A 89 6.05 -34.33 8.55
N VAL A 90 7.22 -34.03 9.11
CA VAL A 90 8.38 -34.92 9.06
C VAL A 90 8.00 -36.11 9.93
N GLN A 91 7.33 -37.08 9.31
CA GLN A 91 7.30 -38.44 9.83
C GLN A 91 8.57 -39.13 9.33
N ASP A 92 9.62 -39.01 10.12
CA ASP A 92 10.74 -39.94 10.06
C ASP A 92 10.22 -41.35 10.40
N GLY A 93 10.34 -42.26 9.44
CA GLY A 93 10.46 -43.70 9.66
C GLY A 93 9.24 -44.56 9.31
N ASP A 94 9.12 -44.99 8.05
CA ASP A 94 9.23 -46.40 7.66
C ASP A 94 9.28 -46.55 6.12
N SER A 95 10.03 -47.55 5.67
CA SER A 95 10.40 -47.84 4.29
C SER A 95 9.20 -48.11 3.37
N THR A 96 9.16 -47.50 2.19
CA THR A 96 8.86 -48.16 0.89
C THR A 96 9.11 -47.16 -0.25
N VAL A 97 10.22 -47.32 -0.95
CA VAL A 97 10.47 -46.65 -2.24
C VAL A 97 9.55 -47.24 -3.31
N HIS A 98 8.43 -46.59 -3.60
CA HIS A 98 7.73 -46.81 -4.87
C HIS A 98 8.28 -45.82 -5.91
N SER A 99 9.22 -46.32 -6.70
CA SER A 99 9.68 -45.69 -7.95
C SER A 99 8.51 -45.65 -8.94
N ILE A 100 7.84 -44.51 -9.08
CA ILE A 100 6.93 -44.28 -10.21
C ILE A 100 7.77 -43.68 -11.33
N SER A 101 8.13 -44.49 -12.32
CA SER A 101 8.66 -44.00 -13.58
C SER A 101 7.52 -43.38 -14.38
N CYS A 102 7.64 -42.10 -14.71
CA CYS A 102 6.79 -41.49 -15.73
C CYS A 102 7.34 -41.86 -17.11
N THR A 103 6.77 -42.90 -17.74
CA THR A 103 6.96 -43.14 -19.17
C THR A 103 5.92 -42.33 -19.94
N PHE A 104 6.42 -41.39 -20.75
CA PHE A 104 5.64 -40.64 -21.73
C PHE A 104 5.45 -41.52 -22.98
N THR A 105 4.22 -41.73 -23.41
CA THR A 105 3.85 -42.22 -24.75
C THR A 105 2.71 -41.39 -25.27
#